data_AF-B4FDR3-F1
#
_entry.id   AF-B4FDR3-F1
#
_cell.length_a   1.000
_cell.length_b   1.000
_cell.length_c   1.000
_cell.angle_alpha   90.00
_cell.angle_beta   90.00
_cell.angle_gamma   90.00
#
_symmetry.space_group_name_H-M   'P 1'
#
loop_
_entity.id
_entity.type
_entity.pdbx_description
1 polymer ?
#
loop_
_entity_poly.entity_id
_entity_poly.type
_entity_poly.pdbx_seq_one_letter_code
_entity_poly.pdbx_strand_id
1 'polypeptide(L)'
;MGHPEPFKLDYVSIGNQECWMLYYRGNYQKFYSAIKSAYPDINIISSCDRPTISPSNPADLYDVHVYTSSTNMFSKASMFDNTPRGAPKAIVSEYAVTGNDAGKGTLVAALAEAAFLIGLERNSDVVEMASCAPLFVNDNDRRWSPDAIVFNSGQHYGCPNYWMLHFFKESSGATLHPTAIQVSSYDQLVASAITWQNAKDKSTYLRIKVVNFGNQAVDLNISVVELATGVKKSGSKQTVLTSSSPLDENSFQQPEKVAPVSSPMANAGQQMGASVGPYSLTSFDLLLEPSKHDSV
;
A
#
# COMPACT_ATOMS: atom_id res chain seq x y z
N MET A 1 -19.55 18.39 -25.15
CA MET A 1 -19.34 16.93 -25.19
C MET A 1 -20.29 16.15 -24.24
N GLY A 2 -21.51 16.64 -23.96
CA GLY A 2 -22.55 15.85 -23.25
C GLY A 2 -22.57 15.88 -21.72
N HIS A 3 -21.60 16.52 -21.05
CA HIS A 3 -21.56 16.65 -19.58
C HIS A 3 -21.34 18.12 -19.20
N PRO A 4 -22.42 18.89 -18.93
CA PRO A 4 -22.31 20.32 -18.61
C PRO A 4 -21.84 20.59 -17.18
N GLU A 5 -22.10 19.67 -16.24
CA GLU A 5 -21.65 19.77 -14.86
C GLU A 5 -20.13 19.52 -14.74
N PRO A 6 -19.42 20.19 -13.83
CA PRO A 6 -18.00 19.93 -13.61
C PRO A 6 -17.77 18.57 -12.94
N PHE A 7 -16.66 17.91 -13.28
CA PHE A 7 -16.16 16.80 -12.47
C PHE A 7 -15.49 17.36 -11.20
N LYS A 8 -15.58 16.63 -10.10
CA LYS A 8 -14.79 16.94 -8.91
C LYS A 8 -13.30 16.71 -9.21
N LEU A 9 -12.49 17.73 -9.02
CA LEU A 9 -11.04 17.69 -9.21
C LEU A 9 -10.37 18.23 -7.95
N ASP A 10 -9.84 17.33 -7.13
CA ASP A 10 -9.24 17.69 -5.84
C ASP A 10 -7.72 17.98 -5.95
N TYR A 11 -7.06 17.43 -6.98
CA TYR A 11 -5.61 17.42 -7.12
C TYR A 11 -5.18 17.72 -8.55
N VAL A 12 -4.12 18.53 -8.70
CA VAL A 12 -3.42 18.74 -9.97
C VAL A 12 -1.92 18.59 -9.72
N SER A 13 -1.28 17.67 -10.45
CA SER A 13 0.17 17.61 -10.53
C SER A 13 0.68 18.51 -11.65
N ILE A 14 1.72 19.29 -11.38
CA ILE A 14 2.39 20.11 -12.39
C ILE A 14 3.70 19.42 -12.75
N GLY A 15 3.68 18.59 -13.79
CA GLY A 15 4.82 17.77 -14.23
C GLY A 15 4.74 16.31 -13.79
N ASN A 16 5.70 15.52 -14.24
CA ASN A 16 6.02 14.15 -13.88
C ASN A 16 7.57 13.92 -13.93
N GLN A 17 8.24 14.05 -12.79
CA GLN A 17 9.70 13.88 -12.61
C GLN A 17 10.63 14.94 -13.25
N GLU A 18 10.15 16.13 -13.63
CA GLU A 18 10.98 17.16 -14.30
C GLU A 18 11.72 18.10 -13.35
N CYS A 19 11.77 17.83 -12.04
CA CYS A 19 12.37 18.78 -11.08
C CYS A 19 13.82 19.20 -11.41
N TRP A 20 14.56 18.30 -12.05
CA TRP A 20 15.95 18.49 -12.49
C TRP A 20 16.08 19.25 -13.82
N MET A 21 14.97 19.46 -14.55
CA MET A 21 14.98 20.17 -15.84
C MET A 21 15.12 21.67 -15.64
N LEU A 22 15.97 22.28 -16.47
CA LEU A 22 16.43 23.68 -16.36
C LEU A 22 15.32 24.71 -16.10
N TYR A 23 14.18 24.59 -16.81
CA TYR A 23 13.11 25.58 -16.75
C TYR A 23 11.91 25.17 -15.89
N TYR A 24 11.92 23.96 -15.32
CA TYR A 24 10.75 23.42 -14.62
C TYR A 24 10.32 24.32 -13.47
N ARG A 25 11.22 24.68 -12.57
CA ARG A 25 10.87 25.45 -11.35
C ARG A 25 10.28 26.83 -11.66
N GLY A 26 10.85 27.53 -12.64
CA GLY A 26 10.33 28.83 -13.07
C GLY A 26 8.97 28.72 -13.77
N ASN A 27 8.71 27.64 -14.49
CA ASN A 27 7.40 27.37 -15.08
C ASN A 27 6.38 26.94 -14.03
N TYR A 28 6.77 26.03 -13.12
CA TYR A 28 5.96 25.55 -12.01
C TYR A 28 5.35 26.71 -11.23
N GLN A 29 6.13 27.71 -10.84
CA GLN A 29 5.65 28.89 -10.12
C GLN A 29 4.55 29.65 -10.87
N LYS A 30 4.68 29.79 -12.20
CA LYS A 30 3.68 30.46 -13.04
C LYS A 30 2.38 29.65 -13.09
N PHE A 31 2.48 28.34 -13.27
CA PHE A 31 1.31 27.44 -13.29
C PHE A 31 0.64 27.38 -11.92
N TYR A 32 1.40 27.21 -10.83
CA TYR A 32 0.90 27.21 -9.46
C TYR A 32 0.10 28.48 -9.18
N SER A 33 0.70 29.66 -9.46
CA SER A 33 0.06 30.94 -9.18
C SER A 33 -1.23 31.14 -9.98
N ALA A 34 -1.23 30.77 -11.26
CA ALA A 34 -2.41 30.88 -12.11
C ALA A 34 -3.54 29.94 -11.65
N ILE A 35 -3.22 28.69 -11.32
CA ILE A 35 -4.21 27.71 -10.87
C ILE A 35 -4.77 28.11 -9.50
N LYS A 36 -3.92 28.41 -8.52
CA LYS A 36 -4.38 28.81 -7.18
C LYS A 36 -5.19 30.11 -7.17
N SER A 37 -4.91 31.03 -8.10
CA SER A 37 -5.71 32.25 -8.25
C SER A 37 -7.14 31.97 -8.76
N ALA A 38 -7.33 30.93 -9.56
CA ALA A 38 -8.63 30.58 -10.13
C ALA A 38 -9.37 29.51 -9.30
N TYR A 39 -8.63 28.60 -8.69
CA TYR A 39 -9.08 27.39 -8.00
C TYR A 39 -8.28 27.21 -6.71
N PRO A 40 -8.51 28.04 -5.68
CA PRO A 40 -7.74 27.99 -4.43
C PRO A 40 -7.91 26.66 -3.66
N ASP A 41 -8.99 25.94 -3.92
CA ASP A 41 -9.38 24.66 -3.35
C ASP A 41 -8.65 23.44 -3.94
N ILE A 42 -8.13 23.54 -5.17
CA ILE A 42 -7.36 22.45 -5.79
C ILE A 42 -5.99 22.33 -5.12
N ASN A 43 -5.65 21.12 -4.67
CA ASN A 43 -4.32 20.83 -4.14
C ASN A 43 -3.32 20.65 -5.27
N ILE A 44 -2.20 21.38 -5.22
CA ILE A 44 -1.13 21.30 -6.20
C ILE A 44 -0.03 20.38 -5.70
N ILE A 45 0.28 19.38 -6.51
CA ILE A 45 1.39 18.45 -6.30
C ILE A 45 2.61 18.94 -7.10
N SER A 46 3.75 19.06 -6.43
CA SER A 46 5.03 19.33 -7.09
C SER A 46 5.72 18.03 -7.49
N SER A 47 6.36 18.00 -8.66
CA SER A 47 7.27 16.93 -9.08
C SER A 47 8.66 17.02 -8.44
N CYS A 48 8.88 18.01 -7.57
CA CYS A 48 10.11 18.15 -6.81
C CYS A 48 9.99 17.60 -5.39
N ASP A 49 11.09 17.09 -4.85
CA ASP A 49 11.16 16.60 -3.48
C ASP A 49 10.90 17.69 -2.43
N ARG A 50 10.42 17.27 -1.25
CA ARG A 50 10.10 18.13 -0.10
C ARG A 50 11.12 19.23 0.21
N PRO A 51 12.45 19.02 0.20
CA PRO A 51 13.42 20.07 0.53
C PRO A 51 13.42 21.26 -0.44
N THR A 52 12.86 21.10 -1.64
CA THR A 52 12.74 22.19 -2.62
C THR A 52 11.53 23.09 -2.37
N ILE A 53 10.62 22.68 -1.47
CA ILE A 53 9.40 23.40 -1.17
C ILE A 53 9.71 24.52 -0.19
N SER A 54 9.27 25.72 -0.54
CA SER A 54 9.55 26.96 0.19
C SER A 54 8.46 27.98 -0.09
N PRO A 55 8.40 29.12 0.63
CA PRO A 55 7.47 30.20 0.29
C PRO A 55 7.61 30.70 -1.15
N SER A 56 8.81 30.64 -1.74
CA SER A 56 9.06 30.97 -3.14
C SER A 56 8.74 29.84 -4.13
N ASN A 57 8.57 28.62 -3.66
CA ASN A 57 8.22 27.45 -4.46
C ASN A 57 7.19 26.60 -3.70
N PRO A 58 5.96 27.12 -3.52
CA PRO A 58 4.95 26.51 -2.67
C PRO A 58 4.34 25.28 -3.34
N ALA A 59 3.96 24.28 -2.55
CA ALA A 59 3.17 23.13 -2.99
C ALA A 59 2.33 22.62 -1.81
N ASP A 60 1.16 22.05 -2.09
CA ASP A 60 0.33 21.43 -1.05
C ASP A 60 0.80 20.00 -0.76
N LEU A 61 1.31 19.32 -1.79
CA LEU A 61 1.85 17.96 -1.77
C LEU A 61 3.10 17.87 -2.65
N TYR A 62 3.90 16.82 -2.46
CA TYR A 62 5.03 16.50 -3.33
C TYR A 62 5.02 15.04 -3.78
N ASP A 63 5.50 14.81 -4.99
CA ASP A 63 5.53 13.49 -5.60
C ASP A 63 6.82 12.73 -5.29
N VAL A 64 6.69 11.42 -5.13
CA VAL A 64 7.77 10.47 -4.83
C VAL A 64 7.61 9.25 -5.73
N HIS A 65 8.67 8.95 -6.49
CA HIS A 65 8.73 7.80 -7.38
C HIS A 65 9.77 6.80 -6.85
N VAL A 66 9.40 5.53 -6.76
CA VAL A 66 10.26 4.48 -6.20
C VAL A 66 10.31 3.26 -7.12
N TYR A 67 11.45 3.12 -7.82
CA TYR A 67 11.75 1.95 -8.64
C TYR A 67 13.06 1.32 -8.21
N THR A 68 13.03 0.08 -7.71
CA THR A 68 14.22 -0.58 -7.17
C THR A 68 14.08 -2.11 -7.10
N SER A 69 15.08 -2.84 -6.60
CA SER A 69 15.00 -4.30 -6.39
C SER A 69 14.15 -4.68 -5.17
N SER A 70 13.74 -5.94 -5.02
CA SER A 70 12.89 -6.33 -3.87
C SER A 70 13.58 -6.06 -2.54
N THR A 71 14.87 -6.37 -2.40
CA THR A 71 15.62 -6.10 -1.15
C THR A 71 15.64 -4.63 -0.79
N ASN A 72 15.84 -3.74 -1.78
CA ASN A 72 15.86 -2.30 -1.56
C ASN A 72 14.46 -1.73 -1.32
N MET A 73 13.42 -2.32 -1.92
CA MET A 73 12.04 -1.91 -1.67
C MET A 73 11.62 -2.34 -0.26
N PHE A 74 11.98 -3.54 0.18
CA PHE A 74 11.74 -4.01 1.54
C PHE A 74 12.40 -3.09 2.58
N SER A 75 13.66 -2.69 2.37
CA SER A 75 14.35 -1.77 3.30
C SER A 75 13.75 -0.36 3.33
N LYS A 76 12.92 0.01 2.35
CA LYS A 76 12.16 1.27 2.34
C LYS A 76 10.89 1.22 3.18
N ALA A 77 10.58 0.12 3.87
CA ALA A 77 9.49 0.08 4.84
C ALA A 77 9.60 1.17 5.92
N SER A 78 10.80 1.70 6.19
CA SER A 78 11.04 2.81 7.12
C SER A 78 11.33 4.15 6.43
N MET A 79 11.05 4.29 5.12
CA MET A 79 11.45 5.44 4.31
C MET A 79 10.90 6.78 4.85
N PHE A 80 9.71 6.77 5.46
CA PHE A 80 9.03 7.97 5.96
C PHE A 80 9.07 8.12 7.49
N ASP A 81 9.66 7.17 8.22
CA ASP A 81 9.65 7.15 9.69
C ASP A 81 10.19 8.46 10.28
N ASN A 82 11.24 9.01 9.68
CA ASN A 82 11.90 10.25 10.12
C ASN A 82 11.48 11.51 9.35
N THR A 83 10.44 11.43 8.49
CA THR A 83 9.95 12.60 7.76
C THR A 83 9.35 13.63 8.75
N PRO A 84 9.67 14.93 8.64
CA PRO A 84 9.07 15.95 9.49
C PRO A 84 7.54 15.91 9.42
N ARG A 85 6.90 15.83 10.59
CA ARG A 85 5.44 15.79 10.69
C ARG A 85 4.84 17.15 10.32
N GLY A 86 3.70 17.13 9.63
CA GLY A 86 3.04 18.31 9.07
C GLY A 86 3.28 18.49 7.57
N ALA A 87 2.66 19.52 7.01
CA ALA A 87 2.64 19.81 5.58
C ALA A 87 4.02 20.21 5.00
N PRO A 88 4.24 20.04 3.69
CA PRO A 88 3.41 19.28 2.76
C PRO A 88 3.56 17.76 2.98
N LYS A 89 2.52 16.98 2.68
CA LYS A 89 2.60 15.51 2.68
C LYS A 89 3.15 14.98 1.36
N ALA A 90 3.70 13.77 1.39
CA ALA A 90 4.08 13.04 0.19
C ALA A 90 2.86 12.42 -0.49
N ILE A 91 2.92 12.30 -1.81
CA ILE A 91 2.20 11.28 -2.56
C ILE A 91 3.26 10.35 -3.16
N VAL A 92 3.06 9.04 -3.09
CA VAL A 92 3.90 8.08 -3.79
C VAL A 92 3.16 7.70 -5.07
N SER A 93 3.23 8.53 -6.10
CA SER A 93 2.42 8.35 -7.31
C SER A 93 2.86 7.16 -8.17
N GLU A 94 4.11 6.72 -7.99
CA GLU A 94 4.67 5.59 -8.70
C GLU A 94 5.57 4.78 -7.78
N TYR A 95 5.24 3.51 -7.58
CA TYR A 95 6.20 2.53 -7.07
C TYR A 95 6.09 1.20 -7.80
N ALA A 96 7.24 0.56 -8.00
CA ALA A 96 7.33 -0.85 -8.38
C ALA A 96 8.72 -1.42 -8.10
N VAL A 97 8.77 -2.72 -7.89
CA VAL A 97 10.02 -3.47 -7.97
C VAL A 97 10.38 -3.69 -9.44
N THR A 98 11.56 -3.25 -9.88
CA THR A 98 12.02 -3.29 -11.29
C THR A 98 13.39 -3.96 -11.47
N GLY A 99 13.89 -4.62 -10.42
CA GLY A 99 15.16 -5.36 -10.44
C GLY A 99 15.08 -6.71 -11.18
N ASN A 100 16.21 -7.43 -11.21
CA ASN A 100 16.29 -8.76 -11.85
C ASN A 100 15.33 -9.80 -11.26
N ASP A 101 14.89 -9.57 -10.02
CA ASP A 101 13.95 -10.39 -9.25
C ASP A 101 12.48 -9.99 -9.47
N ALA A 102 12.21 -8.91 -10.19
CA ALA A 102 10.85 -8.45 -10.49
C ALA A 102 10.12 -9.37 -11.48
N GLY A 103 10.84 -9.88 -12.47
CA GLY A 103 10.31 -10.67 -13.58
C GLY A 103 9.12 -9.98 -14.27
N LYS A 104 8.05 -10.73 -14.56
CA LYS A 104 6.74 -10.21 -14.99
C LYS A 104 5.83 -9.81 -13.83
N GLY A 105 6.29 -10.03 -12.60
CA GLY A 105 5.56 -9.84 -11.36
C GLY A 105 5.73 -11.10 -10.52
N THR A 106 6.80 -11.15 -9.73
CA THR A 106 7.09 -12.28 -8.83
C THR A 106 6.43 -12.10 -7.46
N LEU A 107 6.30 -13.20 -6.71
CA LEU A 107 5.88 -13.16 -5.32
C LEU A 107 6.81 -12.27 -4.47
N VAL A 108 8.12 -12.40 -4.60
CA VAL A 108 9.09 -11.62 -3.81
C VAL A 108 8.98 -10.13 -4.06
N ALA A 109 8.74 -9.71 -5.31
CA ALA A 109 8.45 -8.32 -5.65
C ALA A 109 7.20 -7.82 -4.93
N ALA A 110 6.11 -8.59 -4.97
CA ALA A 110 4.86 -8.25 -4.29
C ALA A 110 5.03 -8.14 -2.76
N LEU A 111 5.83 -9.01 -2.14
CA LEU A 111 6.08 -8.96 -0.70
C LEU A 111 6.91 -7.73 -0.30
N ALA A 112 7.91 -7.36 -1.11
CA ALA A 112 8.69 -6.16 -0.86
C ALA A 112 7.84 -4.88 -1.01
N GLU A 113 6.98 -4.84 -2.02
CA GLU A 113 6.00 -3.75 -2.19
C GLU A 113 5.00 -3.71 -1.04
N ALA A 114 4.54 -4.86 -0.52
CA ALA A 114 3.69 -4.92 0.66
C ALA A 114 4.38 -4.34 1.90
N ALA A 115 5.66 -4.65 2.12
CA ALA A 115 6.44 -4.10 3.22
C ALA A 115 6.59 -2.58 3.10
N PHE A 116 6.83 -2.09 1.88
CA PHE A 116 6.87 -0.66 1.59
C PHE A 116 5.51 0.01 1.87
N LEU A 117 4.39 -0.57 1.42
CA LEU A 117 3.04 -0.06 1.69
C LEU A 117 2.68 -0.08 3.18
N ILE A 118 3.12 -1.08 3.94
CA ILE A 118 3.00 -1.07 5.41
C ILE A 118 3.79 0.12 5.98
N GLY A 119 4.97 0.42 5.44
CA GLY A 119 5.73 1.62 5.76
C GLY A 119 4.95 2.91 5.53
N LEU A 120 4.28 3.04 4.37
CA LEU A 120 3.44 4.19 4.05
C LEU A 120 2.23 4.27 5.00
N GLU A 121 1.57 3.15 5.27
CA GLU A 121 0.41 3.08 6.16
C GLU A 121 0.77 3.54 7.59
N ARG A 122 1.91 3.10 8.12
CA ARG A 122 2.45 3.54 9.42
C ARG A 122 2.79 5.04 9.47
N ASN A 123 3.00 5.66 8.31
CA ASN A 123 3.36 7.07 8.15
C ASN A 123 2.26 7.84 7.39
N SER A 124 0.99 7.43 7.51
CA SER A 124 -0.17 8.07 6.86
C SER A 124 -0.44 9.51 7.33
N ASP A 125 0.21 9.93 8.42
CA ASP A 125 0.25 11.31 8.87
C ASP A 125 1.13 12.22 7.98
N VAL A 126 2.07 11.65 7.21
CA VAL A 126 2.96 12.37 6.27
C VAL A 126 2.87 11.90 4.83
N VAL A 127 2.20 10.77 4.55
CA VAL A 127 1.93 10.25 3.21
C VAL A 127 0.41 10.25 2.97
N GLU A 128 -0.03 10.93 1.92
CA GLU A 128 -1.45 11.10 1.61
C GLU A 128 -1.98 10.00 0.69
N MET A 129 -1.21 9.59 -0.32
CA MET A 129 -1.64 8.65 -1.36
C MET A 129 -0.48 7.78 -1.83
N ALA A 130 -0.80 6.59 -2.35
CA ALA A 130 0.16 5.70 -2.98
C ALA A 130 -0.48 4.99 -4.19
N SER A 131 0.28 4.84 -5.27
CA SER A 131 -0.17 4.22 -6.52
C SER A 131 0.92 3.31 -7.07
N CYS A 132 0.58 2.05 -7.32
CA CYS A 132 1.47 1.15 -8.03
C CYS A 132 1.60 1.59 -9.49
N ALA A 133 2.77 1.39 -10.10
CA ALA A 133 2.97 1.72 -11.51
C ALA A 133 3.83 0.67 -12.24
N PRO A 134 3.42 0.21 -13.43
CA PRO A 134 2.19 0.51 -14.15
C PRO A 134 1.03 -0.44 -13.80
N LEU A 135 -0.21 -0.01 -14.05
CA LEU A 135 -1.41 -0.80 -13.72
C LEU A 135 -1.72 -1.88 -14.76
N PHE A 136 -1.55 -1.57 -16.06
CA PHE A 136 -1.98 -2.43 -17.15
C PHE A 136 -0.90 -2.62 -18.20
N VAL A 137 -0.81 -3.83 -18.74
CA VAL A 137 0.03 -4.14 -19.90
C VAL A 137 -0.63 -5.12 -20.84
N ASN A 138 -0.50 -4.84 -22.14
CA ASN A 138 -0.86 -5.80 -23.17
C ASN A 138 0.32 -6.77 -23.36
N ASP A 139 0.10 -8.07 -23.17
CA ASP A 139 1.16 -9.09 -23.27
C ASP A 139 1.83 -9.13 -24.65
N ASN A 140 1.15 -8.64 -25.70
CA ASN A 140 1.67 -8.55 -27.06
C ASN A 140 2.53 -7.29 -27.35
N ASP A 141 2.55 -6.27 -26.48
CA ASP A 141 3.37 -5.05 -26.61
C ASP A 141 3.92 -4.62 -25.24
N ARG A 142 4.58 -5.54 -24.56
CA ARG A 142 5.19 -5.28 -23.26
C ARG A 142 6.46 -4.45 -23.41
N ARG A 143 6.40 -3.18 -22.97
CA ARG A 143 7.55 -2.25 -22.95
C ARG A 143 8.13 -2.01 -21.56
N TRP A 144 7.36 -2.32 -20.53
CA TRP A 144 7.75 -2.23 -19.13
C TRP A 144 7.37 -3.51 -18.40
N SER A 145 8.03 -3.79 -17.28
CA SER A 145 7.73 -4.92 -16.42
C SER A 145 8.24 -4.62 -15.01
N PRO A 146 7.51 -5.03 -13.95
CA PRO A 146 6.21 -5.71 -13.95
C PRO A 146 5.04 -4.72 -14.06
N ASP A 147 3.83 -5.25 -14.21
CA ASP A 147 2.57 -4.48 -14.20
C ASP A 147 1.53 -5.27 -13.39
N ALA A 148 0.59 -4.59 -12.75
CA ALA A 148 -0.38 -5.26 -11.88
C ALA A 148 -1.34 -6.19 -12.66
N ILE A 149 -1.81 -5.76 -13.84
CA ILE A 149 -2.80 -6.51 -14.64
C ILE A 149 -2.29 -6.70 -16.06
N VAL A 150 -2.18 -7.97 -16.47
CA VAL A 150 -1.74 -8.36 -17.81
C VAL A 150 -2.95 -8.79 -18.61
N PHE A 151 -3.08 -8.33 -19.85
CA PHE A 151 -4.20 -8.68 -20.73
C PHE A 151 -3.77 -8.91 -22.17
N ASN A 152 -4.65 -9.58 -22.93
CA ASN A 152 -4.63 -9.60 -24.39
C ASN A 152 -6.08 -9.44 -24.90
N SER A 153 -6.33 -9.72 -26.18
CA SER A 153 -7.65 -9.50 -26.79
C SER A 153 -8.81 -10.34 -26.21
N GLY A 154 -8.55 -11.39 -25.42
CA GLY A 154 -9.59 -12.30 -24.94
C GLY A 154 -9.50 -12.71 -23.48
N GLN A 155 -8.44 -12.35 -22.76
CA GLN A 155 -8.21 -12.79 -21.38
C GLN A 155 -7.29 -11.82 -20.63
N HIS A 156 -7.30 -11.93 -19.30
CA HIS A 156 -6.46 -11.16 -18.40
C HIS A 156 -6.09 -11.99 -17.17
N TYR A 157 -5.02 -11.60 -16.48
CA TYR A 157 -4.70 -12.08 -15.13
C TYR A 157 -4.09 -10.97 -14.29
N GLY A 158 -4.23 -11.10 -12.97
CA GLY A 158 -3.54 -10.24 -12.01
C GLY A 158 -2.20 -10.84 -11.62
N CYS A 159 -1.15 -10.03 -11.62
CA CYS A 159 0.15 -10.41 -11.08
C CYS A 159 0.10 -10.52 -9.54
N PRO A 160 1.11 -11.14 -8.88
CA PRO A 160 1.18 -11.22 -7.43
C PRO A 160 1.02 -9.85 -6.73
N ASN A 161 1.55 -8.76 -7.31
CA ASN A 161 1.37 -7.40 -6.77
C ASN A 161 -0.08 -6.90 -6.88
N TYR A 162 -0.83 -7.27 -7.93
CA TYR A 162 -2.27 -7.01 -7.98
C TYR A 162 -3.00 -7.67 -6.81
N TRP A 163 -2.70 -8.94 -6.54
CA TRP A 163 -3.32 -9.67 -5.43
C TRP A 163 -2.89 -9.11 -4.06
N MET A 164 -1.64 -8.68 -3.93
CA MET A 164 -1.13 -7.98 -2.75
C MET A 164 -1.93 -6.71 -2.44
N LEU A 165 -2.29 -5.91 -3.45
CA LEU A 165 -3.10 -4.70 -3.25
C LEU A 165 -4.47 -4.99 -2.60
N HIS A 166 -5.01 -6.21 -2.72
CA HIS A 166 -6.27 -6.55 -2.04
C HIS A 166 -6.17 -6.53 -0.52
N PHE A 167 -4.97 -6.66 0.05
CA PHE A 167 -4.75 -6.56 1.50
C PHE A 167 -4.87 -5.11 2.01
N PHE A 168 -4.76 -4.12 1.11
CA PHE A 168 -4.74 -2.68 1.41
C PHE A 168 -6.00 -1.93 0.95
N LYS A 169 -6.99 -2.62 0.37
CA LYS A 169 -8.25 -2.01 -0.10
C LYS A 169 -8.97 -1.21 0.98
N GLU A 170 -8.94 -1.71 2.20
CA GLU A 170 -9.59 -1.12 3.35
C GLU A 170 -8.68 -0.15 4.13
N SER A 171 -7.45 0.10 3.68
CA SER A 171 -6.53 1.04 4.34
C SER A 171 -7.00 2.50 4.22
N SER A 172 -7.61 2.88 3.09
CA SER A 172 -8.19 4.22 2.93
C SER A 172 -9.41 4.40 3.84
N GLY A 173 -9.33 5.38 4.74
CA GLY A 173 -10.39 5.66 5.72
C GLY A 173 -10.34 4.78 6.97
N ALA A 174 -9.33 3.91 7.11
CA ALA A 174 -9.09 3.16 8.33
C ALA A 174 -8.38 3.98 9.40
N THR A 175 -8.46 3.51 10.65
CA THR A 175 -7.67 4.03 11.76
C THR A 175 -6.44 3.17 11.95
N LEU A 176 -5.25 3.76 11.88
CA LEU A 176 -3.98 3.11 12.19
C LEU A 176 -3.83 2.91 13.70
N HIS A 177 -3.33 1.74 14.11
CA HIS A 177 -2.96 1.43 15.49
C HIS A 177 -1.44 1.32 15.65
N PRO A 178 -0.89 1.77 16.79
CA PRO A 178 0.50 1.50 17.14
C PRO A 178 0.77 -0.02 17.17
N THR A 179 1.80 -0.44 16.45
CA THR A 179 2.20 -1.84 16.35
C THR A 179 3.68 -1.97 16.68
N ALA A 180 4.01 -2.89 17.58
CA ALA A 180 5.37 -3.26 17.89
C ALA A 180 5.58 -4.73 17.54
N ILE A 181 6.71 -5.04 16.90
CA ILE A 181 7.13 -6.40 16.60
C ILE A 181 8.43 -6.69 17.33
N GLN A 182 8.47 -7.81 18.06
CA GLN A 182 9.62 -8.23 18.84
C GLN A 182 9.97 -9.66 18.43
N VAL A 183 10.87 -9.77 17.45
CA VAL A 183 11.43 -11.07 17.04
C VAL A 183 12.94 -10.97 17.10
N SER A 184 13.55 -11.74 18.00
CA SER A 184 15.00 -11.72 18.18
C SER A 184 15.70 -12.30 16.94
N SER A 185 16.72 -11.59 16.45
CA SER A 185 17.58 -12.05 15.36
C SER A 185 16.86 -12.32 14.03
N TYR A 186 15.75 -11.64 13.77
CA TYR A 186 15.01 -11.74 12.50
C TYR A 186 14.44 -10.37 12.08
N ASP A 187 15.06 -9.75 11.08
CA ASP A 187 14.74 -8.39 10.58
C ASP A 187 13.91 -8.40 9.28
N GLN A 188 13.43 -9.57 8.87
CA GLN A 188 12.68 -9.78 7.64
C GLN A 188 11.15 -9.73 7.85
N LEU A 189 10.69 -9.13 8.95
CA LEU A 189 9.27 -8.95 9.26
C LEU A 189 8.88 -7.47 9.31
N VAL A 190 7.76 -7.14 8.68
CA VAL A 190 7.13 -5.82 8.76
C VAL A 190 5.64 -6.01 9.02
N ALA A 191 5.08 -5.22 9.94
CA ALA A 191 3.68 -5.34 10.30
C ALA A 191 3.00 -3.98 10.53
N SER A 192 1.69 -3.94 10.29
CA SER A 192 0.80 -2.85 10.68
C SER A 192 -0.52 -3.42 11.20
N ALA A 193 -1.25 -2.58 11.94
CA ALA A 193 -2.59 -2.89 12.39
C ALA A 193 -3.50 -1.71 12.12
N ILE A 194 -4.67 -1.97 11.54
CA ILE A 194 -5.68 -0.96 11.26
C ILE A 194 -7.05 -1.44 11.73
N THR A 195 -7.92 -0.50 12.12
CA THR A 195 -9.35 -0.76 12.25
C THR A 195 -10.11 -0.12 11.12
N TRP A 196 -11.00 -0.88 10.50
CA TRP A 196 -11.89 -0.41 9.44
C TRP A 196 -13.29 -0.96 9.64
N GLN A 197 -14.28 -0.26 9.08
CA GLN A 197 -15.67 -0.68 9.11
C GLN A 197 -16.12 -1.17 7.74
N ASN A 198 -16.72 -2.35 7.70
CA ASN A 198 -17.29 -2.92 6.50
C ASN A 198 -18.49 -2.08 6.03
N ALA A 199 -18.39 -1.55 4.81
CA ALA A 199 -19.41 -0.67 4.25
C ALA A 199 -20.80 -1.32 4.16
N LYS A 200 -20.86 -2.65 3.97
CA LYS A 200 -22.10 -3.41 3.72
C LYS A 200 -22.88 -3.72 4.99
N ASP A 201 -22.21 -4.30 5.99
CA ASP A 201 -22.86 -4.79 7.21
C ASP A 201 -22.50 -3.98 8.47
N LYS A 202 -21.67 -2.94 8.32
CA LYS A 202 -21.19 -2.05 9.39
C LYS A 202 -20.39 -2.76 10.48
N SER A 203 -19.97 -4.01 10.25
CA SER A 203 -19.08 -4.71 11.16
C SER A 203 -17.69 -4.08 11.16
N THR A 204 -17.09 -4.01 12.34
CA THR A 204 -15.76 -3.43 12.53
C THR A 204 -14.73 -4.55 12.63
N TYR A 205 -13.64 -4.43 11.90
CA TYR A 205 -12.53 -5.38 11.92
C TYR A 205 -11.25 -4.71 12.39
N LEU A 206 -10.49 -5.40 13.23
CA LEU A 206 -9.07 -5.15 13.41
C LEU A 206 -8.33 -6.03 12.38
N ARG A 207 -7.65 -5.39 11.43
CA ARG A 207 -6.79 -6.07 10.46
C ARG A 207 -5.34 -5.92 10.87
N ILE A 208 -4.65 -7.04 11.07
CA ILE A 208 -3.21 -7.08 11.31
C ILE A 208 -2.56 -7.68 10.06
N LYS A 209 -1.69 -6.90 9.40
CA LYS A 209 -0.93 -7.34 8.24
C LYS A 209 0.50 -7.63 8.65
N VAL A 210 1.03 -8.76 8.22
CA VAL A 210 2.41 -9.17 8.47
C VAL A 210 3.03 -9.64 7.16
N VAL A 211 4.10 -8.99 6.74
CA VAL A 211 4.98 -9.47 5.67
C VAL A 211 6.12 -10.23 6.31
N ASN A 212 6.31 -11.48 5.91
CA ASN A 212 7.54 -12.24 6.13
C ASN A 212 8.29 -12.33 4.80
N PHE A 213 9.36 -11.54 4.69
CA PHE A 213 10.21 -11.48 3.51
C PHE A 213 11.35 -12.52 3.56
N GLY A 214 11.51 -13.22 4.68
CA GLY A 214 12.57 -14.20 4.87
C GLY A 214 12.16 -15.64 4.53
N ASN A 215 13.15 -16.53 4.58
CA ASN A 215 13.01 -17.93 4.19
C ASN A 215 12.67 -18.90 5.34
N GLN A 216 12.39 -18.36 6.53
CA GLN A 216 11.99 -19.14 7.70
C GLN A 216 10.55 -18.81 8.08
N ALA A 217 9.79 -19.82 8.52
CA ALA A 217 8.52 -19.57 9.20
C ALA A 217 8.78 -18.90 10.56
N VAL A 218 7.87 -18.03 10.98
CA VAL A 218 7.94 -17.35 12.28
C VAL A 218 6.63 -17.55 13.03
N ASP A 219 6.72 -18.11 14.22
CA ASP A 219 5.59 -18.22 15.14
C ASP A 219 5.48 -16.94 15.97
N LEU A 220 4.34 -16.27 15.83
CA LEU A 220 4.03 -15.01 16.50
C LEU A 220 3.01 -15.24 17.60
N ASN A 221 3.27 -14.65 18.77
CA ASN A 221 2.24 -14.43 19.79
C ASN A 221 1.72 -13.01 19.60
N ILE A 222 0.50 -12.91 19.05
CA ILE A 222 -0.16 -11.64 18.78
C ILE A 222 -0.98 -11.27 20.01
N SER A 223 -0.70 -10.10 20.59
CA SER A 223 -1.43 -9.54 21.72
C SER A 223 -1.96 -8.16 21.36
N VAL A 224 -3.28 -8.01 21.40
CA VAL A 224 -4.00 -6.75 21.21
C VAL A 224 -4.39 -6.23 22.59
N VAL A 225 -3.75 -5.14 23.01
CA VAL A 225 -4.00 -4.47 24.29
C VAL A 225 -4.88 -3.24 24.07
N GLU A 226 -5.58 -2.82 25.13
CA GLU A 226 -6.39 -1.58 25.13
C GLU A 226 -7.51 -1.51 24.08
N LEU A 227 -7.89 -2.66 23.51
CA LEU A 227 -9.05 -2.74 22.62
C LEU A 227 -10.33 -2.60 23.45
N ALA A 228 -11.11 -1.55 23.19
CA ALA A 228 -12.36 -1.26 23.92
C ALA A 228 -13.44 -2.35 23.77
N THR A 229 -13.31 -3.21 22.77
CA THR A 229 -14.25 -4.28 22.41
C THR A 229 -13.56 -5.63 22.37
N GLY A 230 -14.29 -6.72 22.61
CA GLY A 230 -13.78 -8.08 22.44
C GLY A 230 -13.51 -8.44 20.97
N VAL A 231 -12.85 -9.57 20.75
CA VAL A 231 -12.65 -10.17 19.42
C VAL A 231 -13.55 -11.41 19.29
N LYS A 232 -14.37 -11.45 18.25
CA LYS A 232 -15.25 -12.59 17.93
C LYS A 232 -14.49 -13.62 17.11
N LYS A 233 -14.51 -14.88 17.56
CA LYS A 233 -13.97 -16.02 16.79
C LYS A 233 -14.74 -16.24 15.48
N SER A 234 -16.07 -16.32 15.58
CA SER A 234 -16.93 -16.44 14.41
C SER A 234 -16.86 -15.15 13.59
N GLY A 235 -16.53 -15.28 12.30
CA GLY A 235 -16.36 -14.15 11.39
C GLY A 235 -14.92 -13.63 11.28
N SER A 236 -14.02 -14.06 12.17
CA SER A 236 -12.58 -13.79 12.02
C SER A 236 -11.92 -14.77 11.04
N LYS A 237 -10.99 -14.25 10.24
CA LYS A 237 -10.30 -15.03 9.21
C LYS A 237 -8.84 -14.63 9.09
N GLN A 238 -8.06 -15.53 8.52
CA GLN A 238 -6.72 -15.23 8.02
C GLN A 238 -6.72 -15.34 6.50
N THR A 239 -5.97 -14.47 5.83
CA THR A 239 -5.75 -14.50 4.39
C THR A 239 -4.25 -14.47 4.12
N VAL A 240 -3.75 -15.41 3.31
CA VAL A 240 -2.30 -15.56 3.04
C VAL A 240 -2.05 -15.48 1.55
N LEU A 241 -1.09 -14.66 1.14
CA LEU A 241 -0.49 -14.63 -0.19
C LEU A 241 0.92 -15.23 -0.08
N THR A 242 1.15 -16.37 -0.72
CA THR A 242 2.44 -17.07 -0.77
C THR A 242 2.43 -18.07 -1.94
N SER A 243 3.56 -18.75 -2.16
CA SER A 243 3.72 -19.79 -3.18
C SER A 243 4.85 -20.74 -2.79
N SER A 244 5.11 -21.78 -3.58
CA SER A 244 6.22 -22.70 -3.35
C SER A 244 7.59 -22.08 -3.64
N SER A 245 7.67 -21.05 -4.49
CA SER A 245 8.89 -20.30 -4.78
C SER A 245 8.67 -18.78 -4.68
N PRO A 246 9.64 -18.02 -4.12
CA PRO A 246 9.58 -16.55 -4.10
C PRO A 246 9.60 -15.93 -5.51
N LEU A 247 10.06 -16.66 -6.52
CA LEU A 247 10.10 -16.21 -7.92
C LEU A 247 8.87 -16.65 -8.73
N ASP A 248 7.86 -17.24 -8.09
CA ASP A 248 6.64 -17.62 -8.80
C ASP A 248 5.86 -16.40 -9.29
N GLU A 249 5.32 -16.53 -10.51
CA GLU A 249 4.53 -15.52 -11.22
C GLU A 249 3.20 -16.14 -11.71
N ASN A 250 2.22 -15.28 -11.98
CA ASN A 250 0.99 -15.69 -12.67
C ASN A 250 1.16 -15.62 -14.19
N SER A 251 0.36 -16.37 -14.92
CA SER A 251 0.34 -16.38 -16.40
C SER A 251 -1.06 -16.68 -16.92
N PHE A 252 -1.29 -16.59 -18.23
CA PHE A 252 -2.57 -17.01 -18.81
C PHE A 252 -2.88 -18.51 -18.57
N GLN A 253 -1.85 -19.37 -18.46
CA GLN A 253 -2.03 -20.79 -18.19
C GLN A 253 -2.28 -21.08 -16.70
N GLN A 254 -1.75 -20.24 -15.81
CA GLN A 254 -1.90 -20.35 -14.36
C GLN A 254 -2.19 -18.95 -13.76
N PRO A 255 -3.40 -18.40 -13.96
CA PRO A 255 -3.71 -17.01 -13.60
C PRO A 255 -3.77 -16.77 -12.09
N GLU A 256 -3.91 -17.83 -11.30
CA GLU A 256 -4.02 -17.82 -9.84
C GLU A 256 -2.93 -18.68 -9.18
N LYS A 257 -1.76 -18.85 -9.82
CA LYS A 257 -0.63 -19.60 -9.23
C LYS A 257 -0.22 -19.00 -7.88
N VAL A 258 -0.17 -17.68 -7.83
CA VAL A 258 0.08 -16.86 -6.65
C VAL A 258 -1.15 -15.98 -6.45
N ALA A 259 -2.04 -16.41 -5.55
CA ALA A 259 -3.27 -15.72 -5.22
C ALA A 259 -3.59 -15.86 -3.72
N PRO A 260 -4.39 -14.95 -3.12
CA PRO A 260 -4.67 -14.97 -1.69
C PRO A 260 -5.60 -16.14 -1.34
N VAL A 261 -5.22 -16.93 -0.33
CA VAL A 261 -6.04 -18.01 0.22
C VAL A 261 -6.58 -17.59 1.58
N SER A 262 -7.90 -17.62 1.74
CA SER A 262 -8.57 -17.26 3.00
C SER A 262 -9.04 -18.49 3.77
N SER A 263 -8.90 -18.47 5.09
CA SER A 263 -9.39 -19.52 5.98
C SER A 263 -9.94 -18.95 7.31
N PRO A 264 -10.93 -19.59 7.95
CA PRO A 264 -11.42 -19.18 9.26
C PRO A 264 -10.33 -19.25 10.33
N MET A 265 -10.39 -18.36 11.33
CA MET A 265 -9.40 -18.31 12.41
C MET A 265 -10.00 -18.77 13.75
N ALA A 266 -9.87 -20.07 14.03
CA ALA A 266 -10.52 -20.71 15.18
C ALA A 266 -10.00 -20.21 16.55
N ASN A 267 -8.75 -19.74 16.61
CA ASN A 267 -8.11 -19.22 17.81
C ASN A 267 -8.09 -17.69 17.87
N ALA A 268 -8.86 -17.00 17.02
CA ALA A 268 -8.94 -15.54 17.04
C ALA A 268 -9.33 -15.03 18.44
N GLY A 269 -8.62 -14.00 18.89
CA GLY A 269 -8.77 -13.44 20.22
C GLY A 269 -7.84 -12.25 20.43
N GLN A 270 -7.97 -11.58 21.58
CA GLN A 270 -7.02 -10.52 21.98
C GLN A 270 -5.61 -11.06 22.20
N GLN A 271 -5.48 -12.33 22.55
CA GLN A 271 -4.22 -13.05 22.57
C GLN A 271 -4.37 -14.28 21.70
N MET A 272 -3.50 -14.43 20.70
CA MET A 272 -3.53 -15.57 19.79
C MET A 272 -2.14 -15.90 19.27
N GLY A 273 -1.86 -17.19 19.08
CA GLY A 273 -0.70 -17.65 18.35
C GLY A 273 -1.00 -17.72 16.85
N ALA A 274 -0.04 -17.34 16.00
CA ALA A 274 -0.15 -17.51 14.56
C ALA A 274 1.23 -17.84 13.96
N SER A 275 1.27 -18.78 13.01
CA SER A 275 2.48 -19.08 12.25
C SER A 275 2.44 -18.32 10.94
N VAL A 276 3.47 -17.51 10.66
CA VAL A 276 3.63 -16.78 9.41
C VAL A 276 4.71 -17.47 8.59
N GLY A 277 4.32 -18.13 7.50
CA GLY A 277 5.22 -18.89 6.65
C GLY A 277 6.30 -18.02 5.99
N PRO A 278 7.37 -18.64 5.47
CA PRO A 278 8.40 -17.93 4.71
C PRO A 278 7.81 -17.31 3.45
N TYR A 279 8.37 -16.19 2.98
CA TYR A 279 7.93 -15.47 1.79
C TYR A 279 6.40 -15.37 1.70
N SER A 280 5.80 -14.68 2.67
CA SER A 280 4.35 -14.55 2.76
C SER A 280 3.90 -13.17 3.18
N LEU A 281 2.71 -12.79 2.71
CA LEU A 281 1.93 -11.69 3.26
C LEU A 281 0.69 -12.31 3.89
N THR A 282 0.52 -12.11 5.19
CA THR A 282 -0.60 -12.63 5.96
C THR A 282 -1.42 -11.48 6.54
N SER A 283 -2.74 -11.52 6.36
CA SER A 283 -3.70 -10.66 7.04
C SER A 283 -4.48 -11.48 8.05
N PHE A 284 -4.60 -10.96 9.27
CA PHE A 284 -5.53 -11.45 10.28
C PHE A 284 -6.66 -10.44 10.40
N ASP A 285 -7.84 -10.79 9.90
CA ASP A 285 -9.04 -9.97 9.95
C ASP A 285 -9.87 -10.42 11.15
N LEU A 286 -9.70 -9.71 12.27
CA LEU A 286 -10.34 -10.02 13.55
C LEU A 286 -11.64 -9.22 13.68
N LEU A 287 -12.77 -9.92 13.66
CA LEU A 287 -14.08 -9.30 13.86
C LEU A 287 -14.19 -8.77 15.30
N LEU A 288 -14.52 -7.50 15.46
CA LEU A 288 -14.70 -6.90 16.77
C LEU A 288 -16.14 -7.08 17.27
N GLU A 289 -16.29 -7.19 18.59
CA GLU A 289 -17.60 -7.08 19.21
C GLU A 289 -18.18 -5.68 19.03
N PRO A 290 -19.51 -5.54 18.90
CA PRO A 290 -20.15 -4.23 18.90
C PRO A 290 -19.75 -3.44 20.15
N SER A 291 -19.53 -2.13 20.01
CA SER A 291 -19.21 -1.32 21.18
C SER A 291 -20.38 -1.33 22.16
N LYS A 292 -20.10 -1.42 23.47
CA LYS A 292 -21.15 -1.37 24.51
C LYS A 292 -21.91 -0.03 24.52
N HIS A 293 -21.42 0.99 23.81
CA HIS A 293 -22.03 2.32 23.74
C HIS A 293 -22.98 2.52 22.54
N ASP A 294 -23.05 1.57 21.60
CA ASP A 294 -23.99 1.64 20.45
C ASP A 294 -25.34 0.97 20.73
N SER A 295 -25.66 0.71 22.01
CA SER A 295 -26.90 0.05 22.44
C SER A 295 -27.77 0.95 23.33
N VAL A 296 -27.93 2.21 22.93
CA VAL A 296 -28.94 3.14 23.45
C VAL A 296 -29.71 3.76 22.29
#